data_AF-A0A518H9N4-F1
#
_entry.id   AF-A0A518H9N4-F1
#
_cell.length_a   1.000
_cell.length_b   1.000
_cell.length_c   1.000
_cell.angle_alpha   90.00
_cell.angle_beta   90.00
_cell.angle_gamma   90.00
#
_symmetry.space_group_name_H-M   'P 1'
#
loop_
_entity.id
_entity.type
_entity.pdbx_description
1 polymer ?
#
loop_
_entity_poly.entity_id
_entity_poly.type
_entity_poly.pdbx_seq_one_letter_code
_entity_poly.pdbx_strand_id
1 'polypeptide(L)'
;MVHYLREAALPIYEADRHAKVQLKKRVRGVRPIERKVGGRDDAGAEAVRAYCAAVRSALTDDGRPPLEASGLKLHGRLEKVAASLDRAAGRGGSRGS
;
A
#
# COMPACT_ATOMS: atom_id res chain seq x y z
N MET A 1 -14.10 28.85 17.20
CA MET A 1 -13.75 28.87 15.75
C MET A 1 -13.12 27.56 15.26
N VAL A 2 -12.14 26.96 15.96
CA VAL A 2 -11.51 25.67 15.55
C VAL A 2 -12.44 24.44 15.63
N HIS A 3 -13.53 24.50 16.41
CA HIS A 3 -14.48 23.40 16.54
C HIS A 3 -15.35 23.19 15.29
N TYR A 4 -15.74 24.26 14.59
CA TYR A 4 -16.58 24.19 13.39
C TYR A 4 -15.86 23.50 12.21
N LEU A 5 -14.58 23.84 12.01
CA LEU A 5 -13.72 23.18 11.01
C LEU A 5 -13.53 21.68 11.29
N ARG A 6 -13.51 21.28 12.56
CA ARG A 6 -13.34 19.89 12.96
C ARG A 6 -14.61 19.07 12.77
N GLU A 7 -15.78 19.64 13.04
CA GLU A 7 -17.08 19.03 12.76
C GLU A 7 -17.33 18.92 11.26
N ALA A 8 -17.04 19.97 10.48
CA ALA A 8 -17.21 19.96 9.03
C ALA A 8 -16.32 18.92 8.32
N ALA A 9 -15.14 18.63 8.88
CA ALA A 9 -14.21 17.63 8.33
C ALA A 9 -14.55 16.19 8.76
N LEU A 10 -15.45 15.99 9.73
CA LEU A 10 -15.75 14.67 10.29
C LEU A 10 -16.27 13.66 9.24
N PRO A 11 -17.21 14.01 8.34
CA PRO A 11 -17.71 13.06 7.34
C PRO A 11 -16.62 12.61 6.36
N ILE A 12 -15.73 13.54 5.97
CA ILE A 12 -14.60 13.25 5.06
C ILE A 12 -13.60 12.33 5.76
N TYR A 13 -13.31 12.60 7.04
CA TYR A 13 -12.44 11.76 7.85
C TYR A 13 -12.98 10.34 8.03
N GLU A 14 -14.28 10.18 8.29
CA GLU A 14 -14.92 8.87 8.41
C GLU A 14 -14.90 8.09 7.10
N ALA A 15 -15.13 8.77 5.97
CA ALA A 15 -15.04 8.19 4.64
C ALA A 15 -13.60 7.72 4.33
N ASP A 16 -12.59 8.53 4.63
CA ASP A 16 -11.18 8.17 4.46
C ASP A 16 -10.80 6.96 5.34
N ARG A 17 -11.26 6.94 6.59
CA ARG A 17 -11.05 5.82 7.50
C ARG A 17 -11.68 4.54 6.96
N HIS A 18 -12.90 4.62 6.44
CA HIS A 18 -13.56 3.47 5.82
C HIS A 18 -12.80 2.98 4.58
N ALA A 19 -12.38 3.88 3.69
CA ALA A 19 -11.57 3.55 2.53
C ALA A 19 -10.27 2.85 2.95
N LYS A 20 -9.56 3.36 3.96
CA LYS A 20 -8.36 2.74 4.51
C LYS A 20 -8.60 1.31 5.00
N VAL A 21 -9.72 1.05 5.67
CA VAL A 21 -10.10 -0.31 6.10
C VAL A 21 -10.30 -1.23 4.89
N GLN A 22 -10.99 -0.76 3.86
CA GLN A 22 -11.21 -1.55 2.64
C GLN A 22 -9.90 -1.83 1.88
N LEU A 23 -9.01 -0.83 1.77
CA LEU A 23 -7.68 -1.03 1.19
C LEU A 23 -6.86 -2.05 2.00
N LYS A 24 -6.86 -1.96 3.33
CA LYS A 24 -6.18 -2.93 4.22
C LYS A 24 -6.71 -4.35 3.99
N LYS A 25 -8.01 -4.54 3.76
CA LYS A 25 -8.58 -5.87 3.43
C LYS A 25 -8.04 -6.40 2.10
N ARG A 26 -7.92 -5.58 1.06
CA ARG A 26 -7.43 -5.99 -0.26
C ARG A 26 -5.97 -6.44 -0.21
N VAL A 27 -5.12 -5.75 0.53
CA VAL A 27 -3.67 -6.05 0.59
C VAL A 27 -3.29 -7.16 1.58
N ARG A 28 -4.21 -7.62 2.44
CA ARG A 28 -3.96 -8.81 3.30
C ARG A 28 -3.58 -10.07 2.50
N GLY A 29 -3.97 -10.15 1.23
CA GLY A 29 -3.57 -11.23 0.31
C GLY A 29 -2.05 -11.33 0.05
N VAL A 30 -1.27 -10.31 0.40
CA VAL A 30 0.19 -10.32 0.27
C VAL A 30 0.86 -11.28 1.27
N ARG A 31 0.28 -11.46 2.47
CA ARG A 31 0.86 -12.35 3.50
C ARG A 31 1.01 -13.81 3.05
N PRO A 32 -0.01 -14.44 2.44
CA PRO A 32 0.15 -15.77 1.84
C PRO A 32 1.23 -15.85 0.75
N ILE A 33 1.42 -14.79 -0.03
CA ILE A 33 2.44 -14.73 -1.10
C ILE A 33 3.85 -14.74 -0.48
N GLU A 34 4.08 -13.89 0.52
CA GLU A 34 5.34 -13.84 1.26
C GLU A 34 5.71 -15.20 1.87
N ARG A 35 4.72 -15.89 2.48
CA ARG A 35 4.92 -17.22 3.07
C ARG A 35 5.37 -18.26 2.05
N LYS A 36 4.83 -18.24 0.82
CA LYS A 36 5.21 -19.19 -0.25
C LYS A 36 6.67 -19.04 -0.71
N VAL A 37 7.28 -17.89 -0.42
CA VAL A 37 8.63 -17.52 -0.87
C VAL A 37 9.65 -17.61 0.26
N GLY A 38 9.22 -17.82 1.51
CA GLY A 38 10.10 -17.79 2.69
C GLY A 38 11.24 -18.82 2.73
N GLY A 39 11.21 -19.85 1.90
CA GLY A 39 12.30 -20.84 1.78
C GLY A 39 13.13 -20.73 0.49
N ARG A 40 12.96 -19.65 -0.28
CA ARG A 40 13.66 -19.42 -1.54
C ARG A 40 14.64 -18.26 -1.40
N ASP A 41 15.84 -18.42 -1.95
CA ASP A 41 16.90 -17.40 -1.95
C ASP A 41 17.29 -16.93 -3.36
N ASP A 42 16.48 -17.25 -4.36
CA ASP A 42 16.66 -16.71 -5.71
C ASP A 42 16.27 -15.22 -5.81
N ALA A 43 16.75 -14.55 -6.87
CA ALA A 43 16.47 -13.13 -7.12
C ALA A 43 14.97 -12.81 -7.20
N GLY A 44 14.13 -13.76 -7.63
CA GLY A 44 12.67 -13.59 -7.62
C GLY A 44 12.12 -13.56 -6.19
N ALA A 45 12.69 -14.37 -5.30
CA ALA A 45 12.32 -14.38 -3.89
C ALA A 45 12.69 -13.08 -3.18
N GLU A 46 13.87 -12.53 -3.47
CA GLU A 46 14.31 -11.22 -2.99
C GLU A 46 13.38 -10.10 -3.47
N ALA A 47 13.01 -10.09 -4.76
CA ALA A 47 12.09 -9.12 -5.31
C ALA A 47 10.71 -9.16 -4.62
N VAL A 48 10.16 -10.36 -4.39
CA VAL A 48 8.89 -10.51 -3.67
C VAL A 48 9.00 -9.97 -2.25
N ARG A 49 10.08 -10.27 -1.52
CA ARG A 49 10.30 -9.76 -0.15
C ARG A 49 10.39 -8.23 -0.14
N ALA A 50 11.12 -7.62 -1.07
CA ALA A 50 11.25 -6.17 -1.19
C ALA A 50 9.90 -5.49 -1.42
N TYR A 51 9.08 -6.04 -2.33
CA TYR A 51 7.73 -5.53 -2.56
C TYR A 51 6.79 -5.73 -1.36
N CYS A 52 6.87 -6.87 -0.68
CA CYS A 52 6.11 -7.10 0.56
C CYS A 52 6.50 -6.09 1.66
N ALA A 53 7.78 -5.74 1.77
CA ALA A 53 8.25 -4.72 2.70
C ALA A 53 7.70 -3.32 2.34
N ALA A 54 7.68 -2.95 1.06
CA ALA A 54 7.10 -1.68 0.60
C ALA A 54 5.59 -1.58 0.92
N VAL A 55 4.84 -2.65 0.70
CA VAL A 55 3.42 -2.73 1.08
C VAL A 55 3.25 -2.60 2.59
N ARG A 56 4.08 -3.28 3.38
CA ARG A 56 4.02 -3.23 4.85
C ARG A 56 4.30 -1.83 5.39
N SER A 57 5.30 -1.14 4.83
CA SER A 57 5.63 0.25 5.15
C SER A 57 4.46 1.19 4.84
N ALA A 58 3.81 1.02 3.69
CA ALA A 58 2.64 1.82 3.35
C ALA A 58 1.46 1.63 4.32
N LEU A 59 1.28 0.40 4.85
CA LEU A 59 0.18 0.07 5.77
C LEU A 59 0.33 0.66 7.17
N THR A 60 1.56 0.92 7.61
CA THR A 60 1.91 1.48 8.93
C THR A 60 2.08 2.99 8.92
N ASP A 61 2.04 3.62 7.75
CA ASP A 61 2.13 5.08 7.63
C ASP A 61 0.74 5.70 7.80
N ASP A 62 0.43 6.05 9.05
CA ASP A 62 -0.91 6.46 9.45
C ASP A 62 -1.16 7.99 9.33
N GLY A 63 -0.18 8.79 8.88
CA GLY A 63 -0.32 10.26 8.73
C GLY A 63 -0.72 10.99 10.02
N ARG A 64 -1.21 12.23 9.91
CA ARG A 64 -1.76 13.01 11.05
C ARG A 64 -3.25 13.39 10.86
N PRO A 65 -4.20 12.53 11.27
CA PRO A 65 -5.63 12.84 11.20
C PRO A 65 -6.06 13.99 12.14
N PRO A 66 -7.14 14.76 11.83
CA PRO A 66 -8.02 14.70 10.65
C PRO A 66 -7.50 15.50 9.44
N LEU A 67 -6.34 16.15 9.57
CA LEU A 67 -5.78 17.05 8.55
C LEU A 67 -5.07 16.32 7.41
N GLU A 68 -4.67 15.06 7.63
CA GLU A 68 -4.10 14.20 6.61
C GLU A 68 -4.93 12.93 6.42
N ALA A 69 -5.55 12.80 5.24
CA ALA A 69 -6.34 11.65 4.81
C ALA A 69 -5.44 10.41 4.65
N SER A 70 -5.34 9.64 5.73
CA SER A 70 -4.44 8.49 5.84
C SER A 70 -4.80 7.34 4.89
N GLY A 71 -6.07 7.20 4.50
CA GLY A 71 -6.55 6.25 3.50
C GLY A 71 -6.13 6.63 2.09
N LEU A 72 -6.29 7.91 1.72
CA LEU A 72 -5.83 8.44 0.44
C LEU A 72 -4.30 8.32 0.28
N LYS A 73 -3.55 8.61 1.35
CA LYS A 73 -2.09 8.40 1.37
C LYS A 73 -1.71 6.94 1.15
N LEU A 74 -2.39 6.01 1.81
CA LEU A 74 -2.18 4.57 1.62
C LEU A 74 -2.46 4.17 0.16
N HIS A 75 -3.54 4.68 -0.43
CA HIS A 75 -3.89 4.40 -1.82
C HIS A 75 -2.80 4.84 -2.79
N GLY A 76 -2.36 6.10 -2.73
CA GLY A 76 -1.31 6.61 -3.62
C GLY A 76 0.04 5.88 -3.47
N ARG A 77 0.36 5.36 -2.28
CA ARG A 77 1.55 4.50 -2.10
C ARG A 77 1.39 3.15 -2.77
N LEU A 78 0.22 2.53 -2.64
CA LEU A 78 -0.06 1.25 -3.28
C LEU A 78 -0.09 1.37 -4.81
N GLU A 79 -0.58 2.48 -5.35
CA GLU A 79 -0.49 2.78 -6.79
C GLU A 79 0.96 2.88 -7.26
N LYS A 80 1.84 3.56 -6.51
CA LYS A 80 3.27 3.63 -6.84
C LYS A 80 3.94 2.26 -6.82
N VAL A 81 3.57 1.40 -5.85
CA VAL A 81 4.04 0.02 -5.78
C VAL A 81 3.55 -0.78 -6.99
N ALA A 82 2.27 -0.68 -7.35
CA ALA A 82 1.70 -1.34 -8.52
C ALA A 82 2.38 -0.89 -9.82
N ALA A 83 2.51 0.42 -10.04
CA ALA A 83 3.20 0.95 -11.22
C ALA A 83 4.68 0.53 -11.29
N SER A 84 5.34 0.33 -10.15
CA SER A 84 6.70 -0.22 -10.10
C SER A 84 6.75 -1.68 -10.53
N LEU A 85 5.77 -2.48 -10.09
CA LEU A 85 5.62 -3.88 -10.51
C LEU A 85 5.37 -3.99 -12.02
N ASP A 86 4.48 -3.15 -12.57
CA ASP A 86 4.18 -3.14 -14.01
C ASP A 86 5.42 -2.80 -14.85
N ARG A 87 6.21 -1.81 -14.41
CA ARG A 87 7.49 -1.48 -15.06
C ARG A 87 8.50 -2.62 -14.98
N ALA A 88 8.55 -3.33 -13.85
CA ALA A 88 9.45 -4.48 -13.68
C ALA A 88 9.03 -5.65 -14.58
N ALA A 89 7.72 -5.92 -14.71
CA ALA A 89 7.17 -6.91 -15.62
C ALA A 89 7.49 -6.59 -17.09
N GLY A 90 7.35 -5.33 -17.51
CA GLY A 90 7.72 -4.89 -18.87
C GLY A 90 9.21 -5.03 -19.19
N ARG A 91 10.10 -4.94 -18.18
CA ARG A 91 11.55 -5.17 -18.34
C ARG A 91 11.93 -6.65 -18.31
N GLY A 92 11.12 -7.52 -17.70
CA GLY A 92 11.32 -8.97 -17.70
C GLY A 92 11.17 -9.60 -19.09
N GLY A 93 10.34 -9.03 -19.96
CA GLY A 93 10.14 -9.49 -21.33
C GLY A 93 11.28 -9.19 -22.31
N SER A 94 12.23 -8.31 -21.95
CA SER A 94 13.35 -7.89 -22.81
C SER A 94 14.70 -8.54 -22.43
N ARG A 95 14.71 -9.43 -21.42
CA ARG A 95 15.92 -10.17 -21.00
C ARG A 95 15.87 -11.67 -21.33
N GLY A 96 14.96 -12.07 -22.21
CA GLY A 96 14.89 -13.42 -22.77
C GLY A 96 14.78 -13.37 -24.29
N SER A 97 15.87 -13.07 -24.98
CA SER A 97 16.11 -13.35 -26.40
C SER A 97 17.59 -13.54 -26.62
#